data_AF-A0A7Y5WU13-F1
#
_entry.id   AF-A0A7Y5WU13-F1
#
_cell.length_a   1.000
_cell.length_b   1.000
_cell.length_c   1.000
_cell.angle_alpha   90.00
_cell.angle_beta   90.00
_cell.angle_gamma   90.00
#
_symmetry.space_group_name_H-M   'P 1'
#
loop_
_entity.id
_entity.type
_entity.pdbx_description
1 polymer ?
#
loop_
_entity_poly.entity_id
_entity_poly.type
_entity_poly.pdbx_seq_one_letter_code
_entity_poly.pdbx_strand_id
1 'polypeptide(L)'
;SPGRLAEAADALAQLEEVSGVRTILISEGEQSAPNARVTEQSIAIAGLAPRYIDNAVAALRLSSLPALVWWRGGSLEALDDVAKLADRLVLDTESPDETWTHAQGFLEGTAVTDLRWTRLTRWRSLLAHLFDLPHVREAAPRIQRLAIAASDPYAARLFAGWLRTALRWPASVAVSITPADGDGRSPLERVQVDADGTLVTLQVLPSRTCLQASVDADSASSRIVPLGDSGLKALIGEELAVRTRDLAFERALAAAGALAKEHNE
;
A
#
# COMPACT_ATOMS: atom_id res chain seq x y z
N SER A 1 -13.02 -3.52 -13.63
CA SER A 1 -13.23 -4.66 -14.56
C SER A 1 -14.02 -5.76 -13.86
N PRO A 2 -14.69 -6.68 -14.59
CA PRO A 2 -15.48 -7.78 -13.99
C PRO A 2 -14.66 -8.70 -13.06
N GLY A 3 -13.42 -9.03 -13.43
CA GLY A 3 -12.56 -9.89 -12.61
C GLY A 3 -12.22 -9.30 -11.23
N ARG A 4 -11.92 -8.00 -11.16
CA ARG A 4 -11.63 -7.32 -9.89
C ARG A 4 -12.85 -7.15 -9.00
N LEU A 5 -14.05 -7.11 -9.59
CA LEU A 5 -15.30 -7.09 -8.84
C LEU A 5 -15.57 -8.45 -8.18
N ALA A 6 -15.30 -9.55 -8.89
CA ALA A 6 -15.39 -10.90 -8.33
C ALA A 6 -14.39 -11.10 -7.18
N GLU A 7 -13.12 -10.73 -7.41
CA GLU A 7 -12.08 -10.78 -6.37
C GLU A 7 -12.45 -9.94 -5.13
N ALA A 8 -13.05 -8.76 -5.34
CA ALA A 8 -13.54 -7.92 -4.24
C ALA A 8 -14.69 -8.57 -3.47
N ALA A 9 -15.65 -9.17 -4.18
CA ALA A 9 -16.75 -9.89 -3.56
C ALA A 9 -16.26 -11.08 -2.72
N ASP A 10 -15.33 -11.87 -3.25
CA ASP A 10 -14.73 -13.01 -2.54
C ASP A 10 -13.98 -12.56 -1.28
N ALA A 11 -13.25 -11.45 -1.36
CA ALA A 11 -12.54 -10.88 -0.22
C ALA A 11 -13.49 -10.38 0.88
N LEU A 12 -14.58 -9.71 0.49
CA LEU A 12 -15.59 -9.25 1.45
C LEU A 12 -16.34 -10.42 2.09
N ALA A 13 -16.63 -11.49 1.35
CA ALA A 13 -17.24 -12.70 1.90
C ALA A 13 -16.34 -13.34 2.99
N GLN A 14 -15.02 -13.35 2.80
CA GLN A 14 -14.08 -13.83 3.82
C GLN A 14 -14.00 -12.91 5.06
N LEU A 15 -14.39 -11.65 4.93
CA LEU A 15 -14.46 -10.68 6.03
C LEU A 15 -15.79 -10.73 6.78
N GLU A 16 -16.89 -11.19 6.17
CA GLU A 16 -18.19 -11.40 6.85
C GLU A 16 -18.10 -12.42 8.00
N GLU A 17 -17.16 -13.37 7.90
CA GLU A 17 -16.82 -14.29 9.00
C GLU A 17 -16.31 -13.55 10.26
N VAL A 18 -15.87 -12.30 10.13
CA VAL A 18 -15.42 -11.47 11.24
C VAL A 18 -16.63 -10.72 11.82
N SER A 19 -17.05 -11.12 13.03
CA SER A 19 -18.17 -10.49 13.73
C SER A 19 -17.98 -8.98 13.88
N GLY A 20 -19.04 -8.21 13.57
CA GLY A 20 -19.08 -6.76 13.77
C GLY A 20 -18.72 -5.91 12.55
N VAL A 21 -18.44 -6.51 11.39
CA VAL A 21 -18.22 -5.79 10.13
C VAL A 21 -19.46 -5.91 9.24
N ARG A 22 -20.00 -4.78 8.80
CA ARG A 22 -21.00 -4.71 7.74
C ARG A 22 -20.31 -4.31 6.44
N THR A 23 -20.40 -5.14 5.41
CA THR A 23 -19.70 -4.91 4.15
C THR A 23 -20.63 -4.28 3.12
N ILE A 24 -20.11 -3.31 2.36
CA ILE A 24 -20.83 -2.68 1.26
C ILE A 24 -19.92 -2.73 0.04
N LEU A 25 -20.39 -3.35 -1.03
CA LEU A 25 -19.71 -3.40 -2.32
C LEU A 25 -20.48 -2.54 -3.32
N ILE A 26 -19.83 -1.50 -3.84
CA ILE A 26 -20.40 -0.66 -4.90
C ILE A 26 -19.51 -0.81 -6.13
N SER A 27 -20.10 -1.14 -7.27
CA SER A 27 -19.42 -1.04 -8.56
C SER A 27 -19.98 0.12 -9.37
N GLU A 28 -19.08 0.89 -9.97
CA GLU A 28 -19.42 2.03 -10.82
C GLU A 28 -20.04 1.58 -12.15
N GLY A 29 -20.98 2.37 -12.68
CA GLY A 29 -21.60 2.19 -13.98
C GLY A 29 -22.40 3.42 -14.41
N GLU A 30 -23.57 3.23 -15.02
CA GLU A 30 -24.38 4.33 -15.58
C GLU A 30 -25.76 4.48 -14.93
N GLN A 31 -26.12 3.58 -14.02
CA GLN A 31 -27.47 3.50 -13.47
C GLN A 31 -27.67 4.50 -12.32
N SER A 32 -28.80 5.22 -12.33
CA SER A 32 -29.19 6.09 -11.22
C SER A 32 -29.86 5.37 -10.05
N ALA A 33 -30.49 4.23 -10.33
CA ALA A 33 -31.20 3.41 -9.34
C ALA A 33 -30.97 1.91 -9.62
N PRO A 34 -29.73 1.41 -9.47
CA PRO A 34 -29.43 -0.01 -9.57
C PRO A 34 -30.12 -0.81 -8.46
N ASN A 35 -30.43 -2.08 -8.73
CA ASN A 35 -30.93 -2.99 -7.72
C ASN A 35 -29.84 -3.35 -6.71
N ALA A 36 -30.10 -3.13 -5.42
CA ALA A 36 -29.24 -3.58 -4.34
C ALA A 36 -29.54 -5.05 -4.00
N ARG A 37 -28.50 -5.87 -3.88
CA ARG A 37 -28.59 -7.19 -3.25
C ARG A 37 -28.24 -7.03 -1.77
N VAL A 38 -29.13 -7.45 -0.88
CA VAL A 38 -29.00 -7.26 0.56
C VAL A 38 -29.05 -8.61 1.25
N THR A 39 -28.07 -8.85 2.12
CA THR A 39 -28.03 -9.97 3.07
C THR A 39 -28.05 -9.39 4.50
N GLU A 40 -27.95 -10.25 5.53
CA GLU A 40 -27.83 -9.78 6.92
C GLU A 40 -26.58 -8.93 7.17
N GLN A 41 -25.47 -9.25 6.50
CA GLN A 41 -24.15 -8.65 6.78
C GLN A 41 -23.59 -7.83 5.62
N SER A 42 -24.19 -7.92 4.42
CA SER A 42 -23.67 -7.27 3.23
C SER A 42 -24.69 -6.63 2.31
N ILE A 43 -24.23 -5.60 1.60
CA ILE A 43 -24.99 -4.91 0.56
C ILE A 43 -24.11 -4.82 -0.68
N ALA A 44 -24.62 -5.28 -1.82
CA ALA A 44 -23.96 -5.13 -3.11
C ALA A 44 -24.82 -4.28 -4.06
N ILE A 45 -24.24 -3.20 -4.58
CA ILE A 45 -24.85 -2.32 -5.58
C ILE A 45 -23.97 -2.36 -6.83
N ALA A 46 -24.54 -2.81 -7.95
CA ALA A 46 -23.78 -2.95 -9.19
C ALA A 46 -24.17 -1.90 -10.24
N GLY A 47 -23.18 -1.23 -10.82
CA GLY A 47 -23.36 -0.31 -11.94
C GLY A 47 -23.92 1.07 -11.57
N LEU A 48 -23.71 1.53 -10.34
CA LEU A 48 -24.16 2.84 -9.86
C LEU A 48 -23.36 3.97 -10.53
N ALA A 49 -24.03 4.99 -11.05
CA ALA A 49 -23.34 6.14 -11.63
C ALA A 49 -22.58 6.97 -10.58
N PRO A 50 -21.39 7.51 -10.91
CA PRO A 50 -20.49 8.21 -9.98
C PRO A 50 -21.18 9.23 -9.06
N ARG A 51 -21.97 10.12 -9.66
CA ARG A 51 -22.74 11.20 -9.01
C ARG A 51 -23.78 10.74 -7.96
N TYR A 52 -23.98 9.43 -7.78
CA TYR A 52 -24.88 8.87 -6.77
C TYR A 52 -24.15 8.01 -5.73
N ILE A 53 -22.84 7.80 -5.88
CA ILE A 53 -22.05 6.95 -4.98
C ILE A 53 -21.99 7.57 -3.59
N ASP A 54 -21.79 8.88 -3.49
CA ASP A 54 -21.77 9.66 -2.26
C ASP A 54 -23.05 9.47 -1.43
N ASN A 55 -24.20 9.59 -2.10
CA ASN A 55 -25.52 9.44 -1.53
C ASN A 55 -25.77 8.01 -1.08
N ALA A 56 -25.36 7.02 -1.89
CA ALA A 56 -25.45 5.62 -1.51
C ALA A 56 -24.59 5.29 -0.29
N VAL A 57 -23.34 5.76 -0.25
CA VAL A 57 -22.45 5.57 0.91
C VAL A 57 -23.02 6.23 2.15
N ALA A 58 -23.49 7.49 2.05
CA ALA A 58 -24.08 8.21 3.16
C ALA A 58 -25.35 7.51 3.72
N ALA A 59 -26.20 6.99 2.83
CA ALA A 59 -27.43 6.30 3.24
C ALA A 59 -27.18 4.92 3.88
N LEU A 60 -26.12 4.23 3.45
CA LEU A 60 -25.81 2.88 3.93
C LEU A 60 -24.90 2.86 5.15
N ARG A 61 -24.17 3.95 5.40
CA ARG A 61 -23.27 4.07 6.56
C ARG A 61 -24.07 4.04 7.87
N LEU A 62 -23.60 3.22 8.81
CA LEU A 62 -24.09 3.24 10.18
C LEU A 62 -23.34 4.34 10.94
N SER A 63 -24.05 5.39 11.34
CA SER A 63 -23.43 6.57 11.99
C SER A 63 -22.68 6.27 13.28
N SER A 64 -22.98 5.14 13.93
CA SER A 64 -22.33 4.70 15.17
C SER A 64 -21.04 3.90 14.97
N LEU A 65 -20.63 3.60 13.73
CA LEU A 65 -19.44 2.80 13.41
C LEU A 65 -18.49 3.56 12.47
N PRO A 66 -17.17 3.42 12.65
CA PRO A 66 -16.20 3.92 11.67
C PRO A 66 -16.40 3.28 10.30
N ALA A 67 -16.30 4.07 9.24
CA ALA A 67 -16.38 3.64 7.85
C ALA A 67 -14.98 3.55 7.23
N LEU A 68 -14.61 2.34 6.81
CA LEU A 68 -13.44 2.09 5.97
C LEU A 68 -13.89 1.93 4.51
N VAL A 69 -13.33 2.73 3.62
CA VAL A 69 -13.52 2.60 2.17
C VAL A 69 -12.31 1.88 1.59
N TRP A 70 -12.54 0.77 0.89
CA TRP A 70 -11.51 0.06 0.13
C TRP A 70 -11.69 0.37 -1.36
N TRP A 71 -10.83 1.25 -1.88
CA TRP A 71 -10.94 1.79 -3.22
C TRP A 71 -10.13 0.98 -4.23
N ARG A 72 -10.84 0.26 -5.11
CA ARG A 72 -10.20 -0.56 -6.16
C ARG A 72 -10.16 0.12 -7.53
N GLY A 73 -10.86 1.24 -7.71
CA GLY A 73 -10.94 1.98 -8.96
C GLY A 73 -12.32 2.56 -9.22
N GLY A 74 -12.40 3.45 -10.20
CA GLY A 74 -13.57 4.28 -10.51
C GLY A 74 -13.11 5.66 -10.96
N SER A 75 -14.05 6.58 -11.15
CA SER A 75 -13.76 7.99 -11.43
C SER A 75 -13.13 8.71 -10.22
N LEU A 76 -12.27 9.70 -10.48
CA LEU A 76 -11.66 10.52 -9.43
C LEU A 76 -12.69 11.41 -8.70
N GLU A 77 -13.78 11.80 -9.38
CA GLU A 77 -14.92 12.48 -8.76
C GLU A 77 -15.53 11.62 -7.65
N ALA A 78 -15.82 10.35 -7.95
CA ALA A 78 -16.33 9.42 -6.96
C ALA A 78 -15.32 9.18 -5.82
N LEU A 79 -14.02 9.17 -6.12
CA LEU A 79 -12.97 9.06 -5.09
C LEU A 79 -13.01 10.24 -4.10
N ASP A 80 -13.16 11.48 -4.58
CA ASP A 80 -13.27 12.66 -3.71
C ASP A 80 -14.46 12.57 -2.77
N ASP A 81 -15.61 12.14 -3.30
CA ASP A 81 -16.82 12.10 -2.51
C ASP A 81 -16.80 10.99 -1.47
N VAL A 82 -16.28 9.81 -1.82
CA VAL A 82 -16.11 8.75 -0.81
C VAL A 82 -15.03 9.09 0.21
N ALA A 83 -13.98 9.81 -0.16
CA ALA A 83 -12.93 10.24 0.76
C ALA A 83 -13.48 11.15 1.87
N LYS A 84 -14.44 12.03 1.57
CA LYS A 84 -15.11 12.91 2.56
C LYS A 84 -16.01 12.14 3.55
N LEU A 85 -16.47 10.96 3.15
CA LEU A 85 -17.39 10.13 3.94
C LEU A 85 -16.66 9.02 4.72
N ALA A 86 -15.40 8.76 4.37
CA ALA A 86 -14.59 7.71 4.97
C ALA A 86 -13.87 8.20 6.24
N ASP A 87 -13.87 7.36 7.28
CA ASP A 87 -12.96 7.53 8.41
C ASP A 87 -11.55 7.01 8.05
N ARG A 88 -11.47 6.01 7.15
CA ARG A 88 -10.23 5.52 6.54
C ARG A 88 -10.45 5.13 5.08
N LEU A 89 -9.52 5.51 4.21
CA LEU A 89 -9.50 5.15 2.79
C LEU A 89 -8.27 4.29 2.49
N VAL A 90 -8.51 3.07 2.00
CA VAL A 90 -7.48 2.11 1.60
C VAL A 90 -7.46 2.00 0.09
N LEU A 91 -6.40 2.50 -0.54
CA LEU A 91 -6.18 2.42 -1.97
C LEU A 91 -5.67 1.03 -2.36
N ASP A 92 -6.25 0.46 -3.40
CA ASP A 92 -5.83 -0.79 -4.00
C ASP A 92 -6.11 -0.74 -5.50
N THR A 93 -5.53 0.24 -6.19
CA THR A 93 -5.69 0.43 -7.64
C THR A 93 -4.55 -0.26 -8.39
N GLU A 94 -4.85 -0.78 -9.58
CA GLU A 94 -3.87 -1.51 -10.40
C GLU A 94 -2.75 -0.58 -10.92
N SER A 95 -3.13 0.56 -11.51
CA SER A 95 -2.22 1.63 -11.93
C SER A 95 -2.49 2.88 -11.09
N PRO A 96 -1.81 3.04 -9.94
CA PRO A 96 -2.17 4.05 -8.96
C PRO A 96 -1.72 5.48 -9.26
N ASP A 97 -0.96 5.76 -10.33
CA ASP A 97 -0.33 7.08 -10.51
C ASP A 97 -1.31 8.28 -10.45
N GLU A 98 -2.44 8.19 -11.17
CA GLU A 98 -3.49 9.21 -11.11
C GLU A 98 -4.15 9.25 -9.73
N THR A 99 -4.48 8.09 -9.17
CA THR A 99 -5.12 7.96 -7.84
C THR A 99 -4.23 8.51 -6.73
N TRP A 100 -2.92 8.25 -6.77
CA TRP A 100 -1.93 8.75 -5.82
C TRP A 100 -1.74 10.25 -5.93
N THR A 101 -1.67 10.77 -7.16
CA THR A 101 -1.58 12.22 -7.40
C THR A 101 -2.82 12.92 -6.84
N HIS A 102 -4.00 12.36 -7.13
CA HIS A 102 -5.27 12.90 -6.66
C HIS A 102 -5.41 12.81 -5.14
N ALA A 103 -5.00 11.69 -4.54
CA ALA A 103 -5.10 11.46 -3.10
C ALA A 103 -4.33 12.48 -2.26
N GLN A 104 -3.24 13.05 -2.78
CA GLN A 104 -2.50 14.13 -2.12
C GLN A 104 -3.38 15.31 -1.74
N GLY A 105 -4.47 15.57 -2.47
CA GLY A 105 -5.39 16.67 -2.21
C GLY A 105 -6.22 16.54 -0.93
N PHE A 106 -6.32 15.35 -0.34
CA PHE A 106 -7.19 15.09 0.82
C PHE A 106 -6.53 14.31 1.96
N LEU A 107 -5.21 14.06 1.91
CA LEU A 107 -4.46 13.38 2.99
C LEU A 107 -4.57 14.07 4.35
N GLU A 108 -4.79 15.39 4.36
CA GLU A 108 -4.92 16.14 5.61
C GLU A 108 -6.25 15.88 6.35
N GLY A 109 -7.32 15.65 5.59
CA GLY A 109 -8.68 15.50 6.11
C GLY A 109 -9.14 14.05 6.26
N THR A 110 -8.56 13.12 5.50
CA THR A 110 -8.94 11.71 5.48
C THR A 110 -7.71 10.83 5.75
N ALA A 111 -7.83 9.82 6.61
CA ALA A 111 -6.74 8.86 6.80
C ALA A 111 -6.64 7.95 5.57
N VAL A 112 -5.60 8.15 4.77
CA VAL A 112 -5.37 7.37 3.53
C VAL A 112 -4.16 6.45 3.68
N THR A 113 -4.22 5.28 3.05
CA THR A 113 -3.13 4.31 2.90
C THR A 113 -3.27 3.60 1.54
N ASP A 114 -2.32 2.72 1.22
CA ASP A 114 -2.37 1.84 0.05
C ASP A 114 -2.04 0.41 0.49
N LEU A 115 -2.71 -0.62 -0.05
CA LEU A 115 -2.39 -2.01 0.34
C LEU A 115 -0.95 -2.41 0.04
N ARG A 116 -0.30 -1.77 -0.95
CA ARG A 116 1.14 -1.93 -1.18
C ARG A 116 1.94 -1.44 0.03
N TRP A 117 1.53 -0.35 0.66
CA TRP A 117 2.17 0.17 1.87
C TRP A 117 2.11 -0.83 3.05
N THR A 118 0.95 -1.47 3.22
CA THR A 118 0.73 -2.54 4.20
C THR A 118 1.67 -3.73 3.93
N ARG A 119 1.75 -4.19 2.67
CA ARG A 119 2.66 -5.27 2.24
C ARG A 119 4.13 -4.95 2.49
N LEU A 120 4.49 -3.67 2.51
CA LEU A 120 5.86 -3.20 2.78
C LEU A 120 6.20 -3.10 4.27
N THR A 121 5.26 -3.32 5.21
CA THR A 121 5.49 -3.15 6.65
C THR A 121 6.71 -3.95 7.14
N ARG A 122 6.85 -5.22 6.75
CA ARG A 122 7.99 -6.06 7.16
C ARG A 122 9.31 -5.63 6.53
N TRP A 123 9.29 -5.22 5.26
CA TRP A 123 10.44 -4.65 4.57
C TRP A 123 10.95 -3.39 5.26
N ARG A 124 10.03 -2.45 5.55
CA ARG A 124 10.35 -1.18 6.23
C ARG A 124 10.89 -1.42 7.63
N SER A 125 10.24 -2.28 8.41
CA SER A 125 10.67 -2.60 9.77
C SER A 125 12.05 -3.27 9.79
N LEU A 126 12.29 -4.26 8.95
CA LEU A 126 13.57 -4.97 8.92
C LEU A 126 14.72 -4.06 8.48
N LEU A 127 14.50 -3.21 7.45
CA LEU A 127 15.50 -2.26 7.03
C LEU A 127 15.82 -1.24 8.13
N ALA A 128 14.79 -0.69 8.79
CA ALA A 128 14.98 0.26 9.88
C ALA A 128 15.85 -0.31 11.01
N HIS A 129 15.65 -1.58 11.39
CA HIS A 129 16.47 -2.25 12.40
C HIS A 129 17.96 -2.37 12.02
N LEU A 130 18.30 -2.40 10.73
CA LEU A 130 19.71 -2.44 10.32
C LEU A 130 20.39 -1.08 10.52
N PHE A 131 19.66 0.03 10.43
CA PHE A 131 20.18 1.37 10.73
C PHE A 131 20.38 1.62 12.24
N ASP A 132 20.06 0.64 13.10
CA ASP A 132 20.47 0.64 14.50
C ASP A 132 21.90 0.10 14.72
N LEU A 133 22.49 -0.56 13.72
CA LEU A 133 23.89 -0.97 13.77
C LEU A 133 24.79 0.26 13.63
N PRO A 134 25.78 0.49 14.53
CA PRO A 134 26.61 1.68 14.51
C PRO A 134 27.27 1.97 13.16
N HIS A 135 27.89 0.97 12.53
CA HIS A 135 28.57 1.13 11.24
C HIS A 135 27.60 1.47 10.09
N VAL A 136 26.39 0.89 10.06
CA VAL A 136 25.36 1.24 9.06
C VAL A 136 24.88 2.67 9.27
N ARG A 137 24.64 3.06 10.53
CA ARG A 137 24.21 4.42 10.88
C ARG A 137 25.27 5.47 10.50
N GLU A 138 26.54 5.18 10.75
CA GLU A 138 27.66 6.04 10.38
C GLU A 138 27.83 6.17 8.86
N ALA A 139 27.50 5.12 8.10
CA ALA A 139 27.54 5.12 6.64
C ALA A 139 26.32 5.81 6.00
N ALA A 140 25.18 5.91 6.69
CA ALA A 140 23.92 6.43 6.14
C ALA A 140 24.01 7.79 5.40
N PRO A 141 24.82 8.79 5.86
CA PRO A 141 24.99 10.05 5.12
C PRO A 141 25.72 9.91 3.78
N ARG A 142 26.44 8.80 3.57
CA ARG A 142 27.25 8.50 2.37
C ARG A 142 26.54 7.53 1.42
N ILE A 143 25.23 7.39 1.53
CA ILE A 143 24.46 6.53 0.62
C ILE A 143 24.53 7.06 -0.81
N GLN A 144 24.86 6.15 -1.74
CA GLN A 144 25.09 6.49 -3.14
C GLN A 144 24.04 5.83 -4.06
N ARG A 145 23.55 4.64 -3.68
CA ARG A 145 22.66 3.85 -4.53
C ARG A 145 21.61 3.10 -3.73
N LEU A 146 20.40 3.06 -4.27
CA LEU A 146 19.33 2.15 -3.90
C LEU A 146 18.94 1.31 -5.13
N ALA A 147 19.09 0.00 -5.04
CA ALA A 147 18.63 -0.94 -6.06
C ALA A 147 17.48 -1.79 -5.52
N ILE A 148 16.39 -1.90 -6.27
CA ILE A 148 15.20 -2.67 -5.89
C ILE A 148 14.81 -3.59 -7.04
N ALA A 149 14.80 -4.89 -6.78
CA ALA A 149 14.17 -5.88 -7.65
C ALA A 149 12.75 -6.13 -7.16
N ALA A 150 11.74 -5.91 -8.01
CA ALA A 150 10.34 -5.94 -7.60
C ALA A 150 9.42 -6.55 -8.65
N SER A 151 8.42 -7.29 -8.17
CA SER A 151 7.28 -7.75 -8.97
C SER A 151 6.21 -6.67 -9.09
N ASP A 152 6.16 -5.75 -8.11
CA ASP A 152 5.31 -4.56 -8.15
C ASP A 152 6.18 -3.29 -8.15
N PRO A 153 6.33 -2.61 -9.32
CA PRO A 153 7.13 -1.40 -9.42
C PRO A 153 6.55 -0.22 -8.63
N TYR A 154 5.24 -0.19 -8.38
CA TYR A 154 4.59 0.86 -7.57
C TYR A 154 4.97 0.70 -6.09
N ALA A 155 4.96 -0.54 -5.57
CA ALA A 155 5.46 -0.82 -4.24
C ALA A 155 6.95 -0.47 -4.09
N ALA A 156 7.77 -0.75 -5.11
CA ALA A 156 9.17 -0.34 -5.12
C ALA A 156 9.33 1.19 -5.05
N ARG A 157 8.51 1.95 -5.79
CA ARG A 157 8.49 3.41 -5.74
C ARG A 157 8.07 3.95 -4.37
N LEU A 158 7.04 3.37 -3.74
CA LEU A 158 6.65 3.71 -2.37
C LEU A 158 7.78 3.43 -1.37
N PHE A 159 8.43 2.27 -1.49
CA PHE A 159 9.54 1.90 -0.62
C PHE A 159 10.73 2.86 -0.77
N ALA A 160 11.10 3.19 -2.02
CA ALA A 160 12.15 4.16 -2.31
C ALA A 160 11.79 5.57 -1.79
N GLY A 161 10.55 6.01 -1.99
CA GLY A 161 10.04 7.30 -1.47
C GLY A 161 10.07 7.36 0.06
N TRP A 162 9.68 6.28 0.73
CA TRP A 162 9.81 6.17 2.18
C TRP A 162 11.26 6.29 2.63
N LEU A 163 12.17 5.53 2.02
CA LEU A 163 13.56 5.52 2.45
C LEU A 163 14.23 6.88 2.22
N ARG A 164 13.99 7.50 1.05
CA ARG A 164 14.46 8.85 0.71
C ARG A 164 14.00 9.88 1.74
N THR A 165 12.73 9.83 2.17
CA THR A 165 12.19 10.78 3.15
C THR A 165 12.60 10.48 4.59
N ALA A 166 12.69 9.19 4.97
CA ALA A 166 13.11 8.75 6.29
C ALA A 166 14.56 9.14 6.58
N LEU A 167 15.45 8.99 5.60
CA LEU A 167 16.88 9.30 5.74
C LEU A 167 17.27 10.68 5.18
N ARG A 168 16.30 11.45 4.67
CA ARG A 168 16.50 12.80 4.11
C ARG A 168 17.57 12.83 3.02
N TRP A 169 17.56 11.83 2.15
CA TRP A 169 18.56 11.72 1.09
C TRP A 169 18.45 12.85 0.06
N PRO A 170 19.59 13.33 -0.46
CA PRO A 170 19.57 14.23 -1.60
C PRO A 170 19.06 13.50 -2.85
N ALA A 171 18.54 14.26 -3.82
CA ALA A 171 18.08 13.73 -5.11
C ALA A 171 19.21 13.06 -5.91
N SER A 172 20.48 13.29 -5.56
CA SER A 172 21.65 12.68 -6.21
C SER A 172 21.83 11.18 -5.92
N VAL A 173 21.09 10.61 -4.95
CA VAL A 173 21.14 9.16 -4.69
C VAL A 173 20.48 8.44 -5.85
N ALA A 174 21.25 7.58 -6.54
CA ALA A 174 20.75 6.81 -7.67
C ALA A 174 19.76 5.75 -7.21
N VAL A 175 18.54 5.78 -7.77
CA VAL A 175 17.50 4.76 -7.53
C VAL A 175 17.28 3.96 -8.79
N SER A 176 17.45 2.64 -8.72
CA SER A 176 17.18 1.72 -9.84
C SER A 176 16.15 0.68 -9.43
N ILE A 177 15.04 0.61 -10.17
CA ILE A 177 13.99 -0.41 -9.98
C ILE A 177 14.03 -1.35 -11.17
N THR A 178 14.25 -2.65 -10.92
CA THR A 178 14.28 -3.69 -11.95
C THR A 178 13.13 -4.67 -11.76
N PRO A 179 12.53 -5.18 -12.85
CA PRO A 179 11.52 -6.24 -12.75
C PRO A 179 12.08 -7.49 -12.07
N ALA A 180 11.24 -8.17 -11.30
CA ALA A 180 11.50 -9.48 -10.72
C ALA A 180 10.24 -10.35 -10.79
N ASP A 181 10.42 -11.66 -10.84
CA ASP A 181 9.31 -12.60 -10.81
C ASP A 181 8.57 -12.52 -9.46
N GLY A 182 7.25 -12.44 -9.51
CA GLY A 182 6.38 -12.40 -8.34
C GLY A 182 5.51 -13.63 -8.22
N ASP A 183 5.30 -14.10 -7.00
CA ASP A 183 4.31 -15.12 -6.64
C ASP A 183 3.09 -14.51 -5.91
N GLY A 184 3.02 -13.17 -5.84
CA GLY A 184 1.98 -12.45 -5.11
C GLY A 184 2.17 -12.39 -3.59
N ARG A 185 3.19 -13.05 -3.02
CA ARG A 185 3.44 -13.03 -1.57
C ARG A 185 4.17 -11.78 -1.11
N SER A 186 5.15 -11.35 -1.89
CA SER A 186 5.92 -10.13 -1.63
C SER A 186 5.94 -9.26 -2.89
N PRO A 187 5.71 -7.94 -2.75
CA PRO A 187 5.81 -7.02 -3.88
C PRO A 187 7.27 -6.73 -4.28
N LEU A 188 8.21 -6.95 -3.37
CA LEU A 188 9.65 -6.81 -3.60
C LEU A 188 10.33 -8.18 -3.51
N GLU A 189 11.41 -8.37 -4.24
CA GLU A 189 12.25 -9.59 -4.21
C GLU A 189 13.59 -9.29 -3.53
N ARG A 190 14.21 -8.15 -3.84
CA ARG A 190 15.48 -7.72 -3.26
C ARG A 190 15.55 -6.20 -3.14
N VAL A 191 16.13 -5.71 -2.05
CA VAL A 191 16.50 -4.30 -1.83
C VAL A 191 17.97 -4.27 -1.46
N GLN A 192 18.75 -3.41 -2.10
CA GLN A 192 20.15 -3.16 -1.78
C GLN A 192 20.39 -1.67 -1.60
N VAL A 193 21.01 -1.29 -0.48
CA VAL A 193 21.40 0.08 -0.17
C VAL A 193 22.93 0.10 -0.02
N ASP A 194 23.59 0.86 -0.89
CA ASP A 194 25.05 1.02 -0.90
C ASP A 194 25.42 2.37 -0.26
N ALA A 195 26.18 2.28 0.83
CA ALA A 195 26.62 3.39 1.65
C ALA A 195 28.15 3.41 1.75
N ASP A 196 28.83 3.77 0.65
CA ASP A 196 30.29 3.94 0.59
C ASP A 196 31.04 2.68 1.07
N GLY A 197 30.68 1.53 0.49
CA GLY A 197 31.28 0.23 0.82
C GLY A 197 30.55 -0.56 1.91
N THR A 198 29.62 0.06 2.65
CA THR A 198 28.65 -0.67 3.49
C THR A 198 27.42 -1.04 2.67
N LEU A 199 27.24 -2.32 2.40
CA LEU A 199 26.15 -2.85 1.59
C LEU A 199 25.08 -3.51 2.48
N VAL A 200 23.94 -2.84 2.61
CA VAL A 200 22.75 -3.41 3.26
C VAL A 200 21.91 -4.14 2.23
N THR A 201 21.61 -5.42 2.46
CA THR A 201 20.77 -6.23 1.57
C THR A 201 19.58 -6.82 2.31
N LEU A 202 18.39 -6.63 1.76
CA LEU A 202 17.18 -7.36 2.11
C LEU A 202 16.78 -8.24 0.92
N GLN A 203 16.48 -9.52 1.15
CA GLN A 203 16.13 -10.46 0.09
C GLN A 203 15.11 -11.50 0.56
N VAL A 204 14.12 -11.78 -0.29
CA VAL A 204 13.21 -12.91 -0.09
C VAL A 204 13.97 -14.22 -0.25
N LEU A 205 13.83 -15.12 0.73
CA LEU A 205 14.46 -16.44 0.65
C LEU A 205 13.75 -17.33 -0.39
N PRO A 206 14.41 -18.38 -0.92
CA PRO A 206 13.81 -19.29 -1.90
C PRO A 206 12.48 -19.93 -1.46
N SER A 207 12.22 -20.05 -0.15
CA SER A 207 10.93 -20.52 0.39
C SER A 207 9.77 -19.54 0.15
N ARG A 208 10.07 -18.28 -0.20
CA ARG A 208 9.14 -17.15 -0.41
C ARG A 208 8.26 -16.78 0.79
N THR A 209 8.63 -17.27 1.97
CA THR A 209 7.92 -17.04 3.24
C THR A 209 8.71 -16.17 4.22
N CYS A 210 9.99 -15.95 3.95
CA CYS A 210 10.90 -15.26 4.84
C CYS A 210 11.68 -14.18 4.10
N LEU A 211 11.95 -13.09 4.82
CA LEU A 211 12.81 -12.00 4.40
C LEU A 211 14.11 -12.07 5.20
N GLN A 212 15.23 -12.13 4.49
CA GLN A 212 16.55 -12.05 5.09
C GLN A 212 17.10 -10.64 4.96
N ALA A 213 17.71 -10.14 6.03
CA ALA A 213 18.53 -8.94 6.06
C ALA A 213 19.98 -9.35 6.33
N SER A 214 20.93 -8.65 5.71
CA SER A 214 22.37 -8.77 5.99
C SER A 214 23.08 -7.45 5.68
N VAL A 215 24.27 -7.28 6.28
CA VAL A 215 25.20 -6.19 5.98
C VAL A 215 26.50 -6.80 5.51
N ASP A 216 27.07 -6.31 4.42
CA ASP A 216 28.36 -6.74 3.83
C ASP A 216 28.45 -8.25 3.56
N ALA A 217 27.30 -8.88 3.29
CA ALA A 217 27.15 -10.34 3.16
C ALA A 217 27.65 -11.14 4.39
N ASP A 218 27.80 -10.49 5.55
CA ASP A 218 28.19 -11.13 6.78
C ASP A 218 27.02 -11.91 7.38
N SER A 219 27.17 -13.22 7.44
CA SER A 219 26.20 -14.13 8.04
C SER A 219 26.00 -13.88 9.54
N ALA A 220 27.00 -13.34 10.25
CA ALA A 220 26.90 -13.06 11.68
C ALA A 220 25.98 -11.86 12.00
N SER A 221 25.82 -10.93 11.05
CA SER A 221 24.90 -9.81 11.14
C SER A 221 23.53 -10.08 10.47
N SER A 222 23.30 -11.31 10.01
CA SER A 222 22.07 -11.65 9.29
C SER A 222 20.87 -11.83 10.23
N ARG A 223 19.71 -11.33 9.80
CA ARG A 223 18.42 -11.55 10.47
C ARG A 223 17.42 -12.10 9.48
N ILE A 224 16.65 -13.09 9.90
CA ILE A 224 15.57 -13.66 9.09
C ILE A 224 14.26 -13.44 9.83
N VAL A 225 13.27 -12.89 9.14
CA VAL A 225 11.92 -12.67 9.67
C VAL A 225 10.89 -13.27 8.71
N PRO A 226 9.74 -13.78 9.22
CA PRO A 226 8.65 -14.17 8.34
C PRO A 226 8.07 -12.96 7.62
N LEU A 227 7.70 -13.12 6.35
CA LEU A 227 6.99 -12.10 5.56
C LEU A 227 5.55 -11.88 6.07
N GLY A 228 4.98 -12.87 6.75
CA GLY A 228 3.60 -12.85 7.24
C GLY A 228 2.60 -13.32 6.19
N ASP A 229 1.31 -13.10 6.47
CA ASP A 229 0.23 -13.41 5.55
C ASP A 229 0.00 -12.22 4.59
N SER A 230 0.15 -12.48 3.30
CA SER A 230 -0.05 -11.51 2.22
C SER A 230 -1.46 -11.56 1.61
N GLY A 231 -2.32 -12.39 2.19
CA GLY A 231 -3.72 -12.54 1.84
C GLY A 231 -4.50 -11.27 2.16
N LEU A 232 -5.48 -10.98 1.33
CA LEU A 232 -6.24 -9.73 1.40
C LEU A 232 -6.98 -9.55 2.73
N LYS A 233 -7.52 -10.62 3.31
CA LYS A 233 -8.13 -10.61 4.65
C LYS A 233 -7.15 -10.11 5.72
N ALA A 234 -5.91 -10.61 5.70
CA ALA A 234 -4.87 -10.19 6.64
C ALA A 234 -4.50 -8.71 6.46
N LEU A 235 -4.32 -8.27 5.22
CA LEU A 235 -3.97 -6.88 4.91
C LEU A 235 -5.08 -5.89 5.32
N ILE A 236 -6.35 -6.20 5.00
CA ILE A 236 -7.47 -5.37 5.45
C ILE A 236 -7.58 -5.40 6.98
N GLY A 237 -7.31 -6.54 7.62
CA GLY A 237 -7.25 -6.63 9.08
C GLY A 237 -6.19 -5.72 9.70
N GLU A 238 -4.99 -5.64 9.10
CA GLU A 238 -3.95 -4.68 9.52
C GLU A 238 -4.41 -3.23 9.34
N GLU A 239 -5.06 -2.92 8.21
CA GLU A 239 -5.57 -1.58 7.93
C GLU A 239 -6.70 -1.15 8.87
N LEU A 240 -7.56 -2.08 9.30
CA LEU A 240 -8.60 -1.82 10.29
C LEU A 240 -8.04 -1.51 11.68
N ALA A 241 -6.83 -1.99 12.00
CA ALA A 241 -6.18 -1.74 13.28
C ALA A 241 -5.62 -0.31 13.40
N VAL A 242 -5.32 0.35 12.26
CA VAL A 242 -4.72 1.69 12.22
C VAL A 242 -5.81 2.73 11.96
N ARG A 243 -6.08 3.59 12.95
CA ARG A 243 -7.12 4.63 12.85
C ARG A 243 -6.60 6.02 12.51
N THR A 244 -5.31 6.24 12.68
CA THR A 244 -4.70 7.56 12.47
C THR A 244 -4.11 7.69 11.08
N ARG A 245 -3.85 8.94 10.69
CA ARG A 245 -3.01 9.28 9.54
C ARG A 245 -1.64 8.62 9.68
N ASP A 246 -1.10 8.12 8.58
CA ASP A 246 0.25 7.59 8.48
C ASP A 246 1.14 8.62 7.77
N LEU A 247 1.80 9.48 8.55
CA LEU A 247 2.67 10.53 8.02
C LEU A 247 3.88 9.96 7.25
N ALA A 248 4.28 8.72 7.52
CA ALA A 248 5.35 8.07 6.76
C ALA A 248 4.84 7.66 5.37
N PHE A 249 3.61 7.14 5.28
CA PHE A 249 2.94 6.90 4.01
C PHE A 249 2.78 8.18 3.20
N GLU A 250 2.25 9.25 3.80
CA GLU A 250 1.99 10.52 3.09
C GLU A 250 3.27 11.10 2.47
N ARG A 251 4.38 11.09 3.23
CA ARG A 251 5.70 11.53 2.74
C ARG A 251 6.24 10.59 1.66
N ALA A 252 6.08 9.28 1.84
CA ALA A 252 6.51 8.28 0.87
C ALA A 252 5.75 8.42 -0.46
N LEU A 253 4.44 8.69 -0.40
CA LEU A 253 3.57 8.92 -1.54
C LEU A 253 4.01 10.14 -2.35
N ALA A 254 4.28 11.26 -1.67
CA ALA A 254 4.80 12.47 -2.31
C ALA A 254 6.15 12.22 -3.01
N ALA A 255 7.08 11.54 -2.32
CA ALA A 255 8.39 11.21 -2.88
C ALA A 255 8.33 10.16 -4.03
N ALA A 256 7.39 9.21 -3.96
CA ALA A 256 7.15 8.24 -5.04
C ALA A 256 6.68 8.93 -6.33
N GLY A 257 5.86 9.97 -6.22
CA GLY A 257 5.45 10.80 -7.36
C GLY A 257 6.61 11.57 -8.01
N ALA A 258 7.58 12.03 -7.22
CA ALA A 258 8.79 12.68 -7.75
C ALA A 258 9.71 11.68 -8.49
N LEU A 259 9.92 10.50 -7.89
CA LEU A 259 10.69 9.40 -8.49
C LEU A 259 10.14 8.92 -9.84
N ALA A 260 8.81 8.97 -10.02
CA ALA A 260 8.15 8.62 -11.27
C ALA A 260 8.50 9.58 -12.41
N LYS A 261 8.66 10.87 -12.11
CA LYS A 261 9.04 11.91 -13.08
C LYS A 261 10.50 11.76 -13.50
N GLU A 262 11.39 11.45 -12.55
CA GLU A 262 12.83 11.22 -12.79
C GLU A 262 13.11 10.07 -13.77
N HIS A 263 12.22 9.07 -13.89
CA HIS A 263 12.38 7.93 -14.81
C HIS A 263 11.78 8.17 -16.21
N ASN A 264 10.94 9.20 -16.38
CA ASN A 264 10.26 9.52 -17.64
C ASN A 264 10.92 10.67 -18.43
N GLU A 265 11.99 11.26 -17.88
CA GLU A 265 12.86 12.25 -18.52
C GLU A 265 14.13 11.60 -19.09
#